data_AF-A0A268TV34-F1
#
_entry.id   AF-A0A268TV34-F1
#
_cell.length_a   1.000
_cell.length_b   1.000
_cell.length_c   1.000
_cell.angle_alpha   90.00
_cell.angle_beta   90.00
_cell.angle_gamma   90.00
#
_symmetry.space_group_name_H-M   'P 1'
#
loop_
_entity.id
_entity.type
_entity.pdbx_description
1 polymer ?
#
loop_
_entity_poly.entity_id
_entity_poly.type
_entity_poly.pdbx_seq_one_letter_code
_entity_poly.pdbx_strand_id
1 'polypeptide(L)'
;MKALKEIGMLIILIIIFGIIYWGVEPLAHSVMYPKTAPADYQYRDLDRLGKIDLSHGDVAKGKMIATSTCAACHGIHSQGIKAPNSNADAAAAFGVVPPDLSDVGLIYDHKYLAHFIKDPVRANRLTAKFQTSCSGLTGEEAAKCAEFNKGKPSFPMPSADGLGLSNADIADLVAYFASIAPKALSDKEVFKNACERCHSVNYDKGQYDEYFGKEVGQKLKSHYGEGLQALTPSDDVAKYLGAHAPDLSMMIRVKGIDGLAKFINNPQNVPLEDIKKNIISKLVKEAQNKEIKALPANLDKKDMDAKINAIQAKTASDYGIKLPANTMKDAYQSEDDYTNMALSMDAMPIGKSMPRVGLTKAAEVQVVNYLQKVGDSKKDQRDSLGIKIMIFFIILAILAFIWKIKIWKDIH
;
A
#
# COMPACT_ATOMS: atom_id res chain seq x y z
N MET A 1 48.88 -34.22 9.89
CA MET A 1 48.45 -33.24 10.93
C MET A 1 48.16 -31.84 10.38
N LYS A 2 48.96 -31.29 9.45
CA LYS A 2 48.76 -29.94 8.90
C LYS A 2 47.42 -29.74 8.16
N ALA A 3 47.02 -30.71 7.32
CA ALA A 3 45.75 -30.66 6.59
C ALA A 3 44.49 -30.71 7.49
N LEU A 4 44.53 -31.46 8.61
CA LEU A 4 43.44 -31.45 9.59
C LEU A 4 43.32 -30.09 10.31
N LYS A 5 44.44 -29.39 10.56
CA LYS A 5 44.42 -28.03 11.14
C LYS A 5 43.80 -27.01 10.19
N GLU A 6 44.05 -27.13 8.89
CA GLU A 6 43.46 -26.24 7.87
C GLU A 6 41.95 -26.47 7.71
N ILE A 7 41.48 -27.72 7.70
CA ILE A 7 40.04 -28.03 7.73
C ILE A 7 39.41 -27.50 9.01
N GLY A 8 40.08 -27.65 10.15
CA GLY A 8 39.65 -27.05 11.41
C GLY A 8 39.48 -25.54 11.32
N MET A 9 40.42 -24.82 10.69
CA MET A 9 40.30 -23.38 10.44
C MET A 9 39.12 -23.04 9.51
N LEU A 10 38.89 -23.81 8.44
CA LEU A 10 37.75 -23.58 7.55
C LEU A 10 36.41 -23.78 8.28
N ILE A 11 36.29 -24.83 9.09
CA ILE A 11 35.09 -25.08 9.90
C ILE A 11 34.86 -23.93 10.89
N ILE A 12 35.92 -23.47 11.57
CA ILE A 12 35.83 -22.33 12.48
C ILE A 12 35.37 -21.07 11.73
N LEU A 13 35.91 -20.80 10.54
CA LEU A 13 35.47 -19.67 9.72
C LEU A 13 34.00 -19.79 9.31
N ILE A 14 33.56 -20.96 8.84
CA ILE A 14 32.16 -21.21 8.49
C ILE A 14 31.24 -20.97 9.70
N ILE A 15 31.63 -21.43 10.89
CA ILE A 15 30.87 -21.23 12.12
C ILE A 15 30.82 -19.74 12.48
N ILE A 16 31.95 -19.04 12.46
CA ILE A 16 32.01 -17.60 12.77
C ILE A 16 31.17 -16.81 11.78
N PHE A 17 31.31 -17.05 10.47
CA PHE A 17 30.49 -16.38 9.46
C PHE A 17 29.01 -16.73 9.60
N GLY A 18 28.69 -17.99 9.93
CA GLY A 18 27.31 -18.41 10.20
C GLY A 18 26.70 -17.68 11.40
N ILE A 19 27.44 -17.56 12.50
CA ILE A 19 27.01 -16.82 13.70
C ILE A 19 26.86 -15.33 13.39
N ILE A 20 27.82 -14.73 12.68
CA ILE A 20 27.75 -13.31 12.29
C ILE A 20 26.55 -13.08 11.39
N TYR A 21 26.35 -13.91 10.37
CA TYR A 21 25.22 -13.79 9.45
C TYR A 21 23.89 -13.93 10.21
N TRP A 22 23.74 -14.99 11.00
CA TRP A 22 22.49 -15.28 11.73
C TRP A 22 22.26 -14.34 12.92
N GLY A 23 23.29 -13.71 13.48
CA GLY A 23 23.18 -12.77 14.58
C GLY A 23 23.00 -11.33 14.13
N VAL A 24 23.83 -10.88 13.18
CA VAL A 24 23.84 -9.49 12.69
C VAL A 24 22.64 -9.21 11.79
N GLU A 25 22.27 -10.14 10.90
CA GLU A 25 21.19 -9.88 9.94
C GLU A 25 19.82 -9.67 10.62
N PRO A 26 19.36 -10.51 11.57
CA PRO A 26 18.10 -10.26 12.27
C PRO A 26 18.13 -8.99 13.12
N LEU A 27 19.26 -8.71 13.78
CA LEU A 27 19.42 -7.47 14.56
C LEU A 27 19.35 -6.24 13.66
N ALA A 28 20.11 -6.24 12.56
CA ALA A 28 20.11 -5.18 11.56
C ALA A 28 18.70 -4.97 10.98
N HIS A 29 17.98 -6.05 10.67
CA HIS A 29 16.60 -5.95 10.19
C HIS A 29 15.64 -5.40 11.26
N SER A 30 15.80 -5.77 12.53
CA SER A 30 14.96 -5.24 13.61
C SER A 30 15.16 -3.75 13.88
N VAL A 31 16.38 -3.24 13.70
CA VAL A 31 16.74 -1.83 13.96
C VAL A 31 16.41 -0.97 12.74
N MET A 32 16.73 -1.43 11.53
CA MET A 32 16.53 -0.66 10.30
C MET A 32 15.10 -0.76 9.73
N TYR A 33 14.35 -1.80 10.09
CA TYR A 33 12.95 -1.99 9.69
C TYR A 33 12.06 -2.12 10.93
N PRO A 34 11.66 -0.98 11.55
CA PRO A 34 10.77 -1.02 12.69
C PRO A 34 9.47 -1.73 12.33
N LYS A 35 8.88 -2.42 13.30
CA LYS A 35 7.62 -3.15 13.09
C LYS A 35 6.54 -2.20 12.60
N THR A 36 5.89 -2.58 11.51
CA THR A 36 4.70 -1.93 10.96
C THR A 36 3.52 -2.88 11.04
N ALA A 37 2.31 -2.32 11.09
CA ALA A 37 1.09 -3.11 11.06
C ALA A 37 1.00 -3.90 9.74
N PRO A 38 0.63 -5.20 9.78
CA PRO A 38 0.42 -5.99 8.56
C PRO A 38 -0.73 -5.40 7.73
N ALA A 39 -0.78 -5.75 6.44
CA ALA A 39 -1.93 -5.44 5.61
C ALA A 39 -3.16 -6.23 6.10
N ASP A 40 -4.25 -5.53 6.38
CA ASP A 40 -5.54 -6.13 6.71
C ASP A 40 -6.35 -6.36 5.43
N TYR A 41 -6.48 -7.63 5.02
CA TYR A 41 -7.28 -8.05 3.87
C TYR A 41 -8.77 -8.24 4.20
N GLN A 42 -9.18 -7.96 5.44
CA GLN A 42 -10.59 -7.99 5.86
C GLN A 42 -11.14 -6.58 6.05
N TYR A 43 -10.28 -5.57 5.89
CA TYR A 43 -10.62 -4.14 5.96
C TYR A 43 -11.52 -3.80 7.15
N ARG A 44 -11.20 -4.36 8.32
CA ARG A 44 -12.00 -4.22 9.56
C ARG A 44 -12.04 -2.77 10.02
N ASP A 45 -10.99 -2.01 9.72
CA ASP A 45 -10.93 -0.57 9.96
C ASP A 45 -12.02 0.22 9.22
N LEU A 46 -12.73 -0.38 8.25
CA LEU A 46 -13.85 0.26 7.56
C LEU A 46 -15.18 0.09 8.28
N ASP A 47 -15.34 -0.90 9.17
CA ASP A 47 -16.60 -1.14 9.88
C ASP A 47 -17.01 0.06 10.77
N ARG A 48 -16.03 0.89 11.16
CA ARG A 48 -16.25 2.17 11.87
C ARG A 48 -16.99 3.23 11.04
N LEU A 49 -17.04 3.07 9.71
CA LEU A 49 -17.80 3.93 8.79
C LEU A 49 -19.25 3.43 8.62
N GLY A 50 -19.66 2.46 9.44
CA GLY A 50 -20.97 1.84 9.44
C GLY A 50 -20.99 0.55 8.63
N LYS A 51 -21.73 -0.45 9.13
CA LYS A 51 -21.86 -1.75 8.45
C LYS A 51 -22.79 -1.62 7.23
N ILE A 52 -22.37 -2.18 6.10
CA ILE A 52 -23.16 -2.31 4.88
C ILE A 52 -23.47 -3.80 4.72
N ASP A 53 -24.74 -4.16 4.66
CA ASP A 53 -25.14 -5.55 4.41
C ASP A 53 -25.00 -5.86 2.92
N LEU A 54 -24.02 -6.70 2.57
CA LEU A 54 -23.74 -7.13 1.21
C LEU A 54 -24.42 -8.46 0.85
N SER A 55 -25.17 -9.08 1.76
CA SER A 55 -25.75 -10.41 1.55
C SER A 55 -27.04 -10.41 0.70
N HIS A 56 -27.66 -9.24 0.50
CA HIS A 56 -28.97 -9.11 -0.16
C HIS A 56 -28.98 -8.10 -1.32
N GLY A 57 -27.85 -7.87 -2.00
CA GLY A 57 -27.79 -6.93 -3.12
C GLY A 57 -28.59 -7.41 -4.36
N ASP A 58 -29.34 -6.50 -4.98
CA ASP A 58 -30.11 -6.69 -6.20
C ASP A 58 -29.27 -6.29 -7.44
N VAL A 59 -28.88 -7.30 -8.21
CA VAL A 59 -28.07 -7.14 -9.43
C VAL A 59 -28.74 -6.23 -10.46
N ALA A 60 -30.07 -6.27 -10.60
CA ALA A 60 -30.79 -5.48 -11.59
C ALA A 60 -30.81 -3.99 -11.21
N LYS A 61 -31.03 -3.68 -9.93
CA LYS A 61 -30.90 -2.32 -9.42
C LYS A 61 -29.47 -1.82 -9.50
N GLY A 62 -28.50 -2.65 -9.11
CA GLY A 62 -27.08 -2.32 -9.21
C GLY A 62 -26.66 -1.98 -10.63
N LYS A 63 -27.14 -2.75 -11.62
CA LYS A 63 -26.92 -2.45 -13.05
C LYS A 63 -27.49 -1.10 -13.45
N MET A 64 -28.69 -0.78 -12.98
CA MET A 64 -29.35 0.50 -13.28
C MET A 64 -28.51 1.66 -12.74
N ILE A 65 -28.12 1.59 -11.46
CA ILE A 65 -27.30 2.61 -10.80
C ILE A 65 -25.92 2.73 -11.46
N ALA A 66 -25.27 1.61 -11.77
CA ALA A 66 -23.96 1.63 -12.44
C ALA A 66 -24.04 2.33 -13.80
N THR A 67 -25.14 2.12 -14.53
CA THR A 67 -25.35 2.71 -15.85
C THR A 67 -25.77 4.19 -15.77
N SER A 68 -26.59 4.58 -14.79
CA SER A 68 -27.07 5.96 -14.65
C SER A 68 -26.08 6.88 -13.95
N THR A 69 -25.26 6.34 -13.05
CA THR A 69 -24.45 7.12 -12.11
C THR A 69 -22.96 6.89 -12.32
N CYS A 70 -22.50 5.64 -12.37
CA CYS A 70 -21.06 5.35 -12.47
C CYS A 70 -20.52 5.54 -13.90
N ALA A 71 -21.28 5.16 -14.92
CA ALA A 71 -20.89 5.27 -16.32
C ALA A 71 -20.68 6.72 -16.81
N ALA A 72 -21.12 7.71 -16.03
CA ALA A 72 -20.84 9.13 -16.30
C ALA A 72 -19.34 9.48 -16.18
N CYS A 73 -18.56 8.67 -15.47
CA CYS A 73 -17.11 8.84 -15.32
C CYS A 73 -16.30 7.59 -15.68
N HIS A 74 -16.91 6.40 -15.61
CA HIS A 74 -16.22 5.12 -15.74
C HIS A 74 -16.61 4.35 -17.00
N GLY A 75 -15.67 3.55 -17.52
CA GLY A 75 -15.98 2.49 -18.48
C GLY A 75 -16.48 1.22 -17.79
N ILE A 76 -17.30 0.43 -18.50
CA ILE A 76 -17.67 -0.93 -18.14
C ILE A 76 -17.60 -1.79 -19.40
N HIS A 77 -16.38 -2.04 -19.88
CA HIS A 77 -16.14 -2.67 -21.19
C HIS A 77 -16.78 -4.04 -21.36
N SER A 78 -16.84 -4.87 -20.31
CA SER A 78 -17.53 -6.16 -20.34
C SER A 78 -19.02 -6.04 -20.69
N GLN A 79 -19.61 -4.86 -20.47
CA GLN A 79 -21.01 -4.53 -20.73
C GLN A 79 -21.18 -3.63 -21.97
N GLY A 80 -20.11 -3.42 -22.74
CA GLY A 80 -20.11 -2.57 -23.93
C GLY A 80 -20.15 -1.07 -23.64
N ILE A 81 -19.98 -0.65 -22.38
CA ILE A 81 -19.96 0.76 -21.97
C ILE A 81 -18.51 1.26 -22.06
N LYS A 82 -18.27 2.24 -22.92
CA LYS A 82 -16.94 2.87 -23.07
C LYS A 82 -16.78 3.98 -22.02
N ALA A 83 -15.54 4.24 -21.63
CA ALA A 83 -15.23 5.42 -20.83
C ALA A 83 -15.70 6.70 -21.57
N PRO A 84 -16.32 7.67 -20.87
CA PRO A 84 -16.93 8.83 -21.49
C PRO A 84 -15.91 9.84 -22.02
N ASN A 85 -14.70 9.85 -21.45
CA ASN A 85 -13.63 10.77 -21.78
C ASN A 85 -12.38 10.01 -22.21
N SER A 86 -11.51 10.66 -22.98
CA SER A 86 -10.15 10.15 -23.22
C SER A 86 -9.35 10.13 -21.91
N ASN A 87 -8.26 9.36 -21.86
CA ASN A 87 -7.38 9.34 -20.68
C ASN A 87 -6.83 10.75 -20.36
N ALA A 88 -6.46 11.53 -21.38
CA ALA A 88 -5.93 12.88 -21.19
C ALA A 88 -7.00 13.82 -20.61
N ASP A 89 -8.21 13.79 -21.15
CA ASP A 89 -9.30 14.65 -20.67
C ASP A 89 -9.74 14.25 -19.25
N ALA A 90 -9.81 12.95 -18.97
CA ALA A 90 -10.13 12.42 -17.66
C ALA A 90 -9.06 12.78 -16.62
N ALA A 91 -7.78 12.66 -16.98
CA ALA A 91 -6.67 13.07 -16.11
C ALA A 91 -6.69 14.58 -15.83
N ALA A 92 -6.98 15.41 -16.84
CA ALA A 92 -7.10 16.85 -16.65
C ALA A 92 -8.29 17.24 -15.75
N ALA A 93 -9.42 16.54 -15.88
CA ALA A 93 -10.63 16.82 -15.11
C ALA A 93 -10.57 16.29 -13.67
N PHE A 94 -10.06 15.08 -13.49
CA PHE A 94 -10.14 14.35 -12.21
C PHE A 94 -8.78 14.17 -11.53
N GLY A 95 -7.68 14.60 -12.15
CA GLY A 95 -6.31 14.38 -11.68
C GLY A 95 -5.80 12.96 -11.88
N VAL A 96 -6.68 12.00 -12.17
CA VAL A 96 -6.36 10.60 -12.44
C VAL A 96 -7.41 10.00 -13.38
N VAL A 97 -6.99 9.11 -14.27
CA VAL A 97 -7.90 8.35 -15.14
C VAL A 97 -8.77 7.41 -14.28
N PRO A 98 -10.10 7.47 -14.36
CA PRO A 98 -10.98 6.53 -13.68
C PRO A 98 -10.77 5.08 -14.17
N PRO A 99 -10.85 4.07 -13.28
CA PRO A 99 -10.77 2.67 -13.69
C PRO A 99 -11.96 2.25 -14.56
N ASP A 100 -11.73 1.24 -15.39
CA ASP A 100 -12.80 0.38 -15.89
C ASP A 100 -13.36 -0.48 -14.76
N LEU A 101 -14.68 -0.67 -14.75
CA LEU A 101 -15.39 -1.35 -13.66
C LEU A 101 -15.74 -2.81 -13.96
N SER A 102 -15.25 -3.40 -15.06
CA SER A 102 -15.65 -4.75 -15.49
C SER A 102 -15.20 -5.86 -14.55
N ASP A 103 -14.11 -5.65 -13.83
CA ASP A 103 -13.37 -6.65 -13.06
C ASP A 103 -13.23 -6.30 -11.57
N VAL A 104 -13.79 -5.16 -11.16
CA VAL A 104 -13.66 -4.64 -9.78
C VAL A 104 -14.29 -5.57 -8.74
N GLY A 105 -15.31 -6.34 -9.12
CA GLY A 105 -15.93 -7.36 -8.27
C GLY A 105 -15.07 -8.60 -8.02
N LEU A 106 -13.99 -8.81 -8.79
CA LEU A 106 -13.00 -9.87 -8.58
C LEU A 106 -11.74 -9.36 -7.88
N ILE A 107 -11.26 -8.18 -8.27
CA ILE A 107 -9.94 -7.67 -7.86
C ILE A 107 -9.98 -7.09 -6.45
N TYR A 108 -11.03 -6.34 -6.13
CA TYR A 108 -11.16 -5.64 -4.87
C TYR A 108 -12.00 -6.43 -3.87
N ASP A 109 -11.63 -6.35 -2.59
CA ASP A 109 -12.45 -6.91 -1.53
C ASP A 109 -13.82 -6.20 -1.48
N HIS A 110 -14.90 -6.97 -1.32
CA HIS A 110 -16.25 -6.42 -1.41
C HIS A 110 -16.58 -5.44 -0.29
N LYS A 111 -16.04 -5.66 0.92
CA LYS A 111 -16.18 -4.69 2.02
C LYS A 111 -15.41 -3.42 1.68
N TYR A 112 -14.18 -3.53 1.19
CA TYR A 112 -13.43 -2.37 0.75
C TYR A 112 -14.18 -1.60 -0.35
N LEU A 113 -14.65 -2.29 -1.39
CA LEU A 113 -15.35 -1.68 -2.52
C LEU A 113 -16.61 -0.94 -2.08
N ALA A 114 -17.42 -1.55 -1.22
CA ALA A 114 -18.62 -0.93 -0.66
C ALA A 114 -18.29 0.39 0.09
N HIS A 115 -17.26 0.35 0.94
CA HIS A 115 -16.84 1.52 1.71
C HIS A 115 -16.09 2.56 0.89
N PHE A 116 -15.44 2.16 -0.20
CA PHE A 116 -14.84 3.09 -1.17
C PHE A 116 -15.93 3.88 -1.91
N ILE A 117 -17.01 3.22 -2.33
CA ILE A 117 -18.17 3.92 -2.91
C ILE A 117 -18.81 4.85 -1.86
N LYS A 118 -18.89 4.38 -0.60
CA LYS A 118 -19.44 5.18 0.50
C LYS A 118 -18.64 6.44 0.80
N ASP A 119 -17.35 6.28 1.07
CA ASP A 119 -16.43 7.36 1.43
C ASP A 119 -15.03 7.05 0.86
N PRO A 120 -14.74 7.49 -0.38
CA PRO A 120 -13.49 7.13 -1.04
C PRO A 120 -12.28 7.72 -0.34
N VAL A 121 -12.40 8.86 0.35
CA VAL A 121 -11.26 9.49 1.03
C VAL A 121 -10.85 8.69 2.27
N ARG A 122 -11.81 8.28 3.09
CA ARG A 122 -11.51 7.43 4.26
C ARG A 122 -11.09 6.03 3.83
N ALA A 123 -11.71 5.45 2.80
CA ALA A 123 -11.34 4.14 2.29
C ALA A 123 -9.95 4.09 1.65
N ASN A 124 -9.49 5.16 1.00
CA ASN A 124 -8.13 5.25 0.47
C ASN A 124 -7.09 5.72 1.47
N ARG A 125 -7.50 6.11 2.69
CA ARG A 125 -6.64 6.74 3.71
C ARG A 125 -6.01 8.06 3.23
N LEU A 126 -6.79 8.92 2.58
CA LEU A 126 -6.35 10.21 2.06
C LEU A 126 -6.92 11.43 2.81
N THR A 127 -7.41 11.21 4.04
CA THR A 127 -8.06 12.24 4.88
C THR A 127 -7.17 13.44 5.20
N ALA A 128 -5.84 13.28 5.15
CA ALA A 128 -4.88 14.36 5.31
C ALA A 128 -4.89 15.33 4.12
N LYS A 129 -5.23 14.86 2.92
CA LYS A 129 -5.19 15.64 1.68
C LYS A 129 -6.57 16.10 1.22
N PHE A 130 -7.59 15.25 1.27
CA PHE A 130 -8.91 15.55 0.72
C PHE A 130 -9.97 15.71 1.81
N GLN A 131 -11.03 16.44 1.48
CA GLN A 131 -12.22 16.55 2.31
C GLN A 131 -12.90 15.19 2.48
N THR A 132 -13.32 14.87 3.71
CA THR A 132 -14.08 13.64 4.01
C THR A 132 -15.58 13.94 4.13
N SER A 133 -16.45 12.95 3.90
CA SER A 133 -17.90 13.17 4.06
C SER A 133 -18.24 13.50 5.52
N CYS A 134 -18.97 14.59 5.73
CA CYS A 134 -19.57 14.97 7.01
C CYS A 134 -21.07 14.63 7.07
N SER A 135 -21.60 13.92 6.07
CA SER A 135 -23.00 13.53 6.02
C SER A 135 -23.39 12.67 7.22
N GLY A 136 -24.60 12.89 7.74
CA GLY A 136 -25.13 12.17 8.90
C GLY A 136 -24.59 12.64 10.27
N LEU A 137 -23.63 13.57 10.32
CA LEU A 137 -23.15 14.16 11.57
C LEU A 137 -24.02 15.36 11.99
N THR A 138 -24.20 15.56 13.29
CA THR A 138 -24.94 16.71 13.85
C THR A 138 -24.16 17.39 14.97
N GLY A 139 -24.53 18.63 15.31
CA GLY A 139 -23.94 19.35 16.43
C GLY A 139 -22.41 19.48 16.37
N GLU A 140 -21.76 19.12 17.48
CA GLU A 140 -20.30 19.26 17.66
C GLU A 140 -19.50 18.37 16.68
N GLU A 141 -20.01 17.19 16.32
CA GLU A 141 -19.34 16.26 15.41
C GLU A 141 -19.29 16.82 13.98
N ALA A 142 -20.38 17.46 13.54
CA ALA A 142 -20.42 18.15 12.25
C ALA A 142 -19.45 19.33 12.22
N ALA A 143 -19.38 20.11 13.30
CA ALA A 143 -18.45 21.23 13.42
C ALA A 143 -16.98 20.78 13.38
N LYS A 144 -16.64 19.69 14.08
CA LYS A 144 -15.30 19.08 14.03
C LYS A 144 -14.95 18.59 12.62
N CYS A 145 -15.89 17.95 11.93
CA CYS A 145 -15.67 17.49 10.57
C CYS A 145 -15.46 18.66 9.59
N ALA A 146 -16.25 19.73 9.71
CA ALA A 146 -16.10 20.93 8.88
C ALA A 146 -14.74 21.61 9.10
N GLU A 147 -14.30 21.78 10.34
CA GLU A 147 -12.98 22.34 10.63
C GLU A 147 -11.86 21.40 10.14
N PHE A 148 -12.02 20.08 10.27
CA PHE A 148 -11.07 19.11 9.72
C PHE A 148 -10.94 19.18 8.19
N ASN A 149 -12.02 19.52 7.48
CA ASN A 149 -12.04 19.67 6.03
C ASN A 149 -11.52 21.02 5.53
N LYS A 150 -11.33 22.00 6.42
CA LYS A 150 -10.95 23.37 6.06
C LYS A 150 -9.62 23.41 5.31
N GLY A 151 -9.63 24.07 4.15
CA GLY A 151 -8.46 24.24 3.30
C GLY A 151 -8.09 23.00 2.46
N LYS A 152 -8.81 21.88 2.58
CA LYS A 152 -8.59 20.68 1.76
C LYS A 152 -9.39 20.75 0.46
N PRO A 153 -8.86 20.29 -0.68
CA PRO A 153 -9.64 20.09 -1.90
C PRO A 153 -10.66 18.95 -1.76
N SER A 154 -11.74 19.02 -2.54
CA SER A 154 -12.68 17.92 -2.71
C SER A 154 -12.03 16.74 -3.41
N PHE A 155 -12.44 15.51 -3.07
CA PHE A 155 -12.03 14.34 -3.81
C PHE A 155 -12.78 14.25 -5.15
N PRO A 156 -12.13 13.92 -6.28
CA PRO A 156 -12.76 13.91 -7.60
C PRO A 156 -13.96 12.96 -7.72
N MET A 157 -13.93 11.82 -7.01
CA MET A 157 -15.07 10.92 -6.91
C MET A 157 -15.96 11.35 -5.72
N PRO A 158 -17.23 11.74 -5.94
CA PRO A 158 -18.12 12.06 -4.84
C PRO A 158 -18.36 10.84 -3.94
N SER A 159 -18.63 11.09 -2.65
CA SER A 159 -19.11 10.05 -1.73
C SER A 159 -20.50 9.55 -2.13
N ALA A 160 -20.93 8.42 -1.56
CA ALA A 160 -22.29 7.92 -1.77
C ALA A 160 -23.36 8.97 -1.47
N ASP A 161 -23.20 9.77 -0.41
CA ASP A 161 -24.12 10.87 -0.10
C ASP A 161 -24.17 11.91 -1.23
N GLY A 162 -23.01 12.26 -1.81
CA GLY A 162 -22.92 13.19 -2.94
C GLY A 162 -23.51 12.64 -4.23
N LEU A 163 -23.61 11.31 -4.34
CA LEU A 163 -24.27 10.60 -5.44
C LEU A 163 -25.74 10.26 -5.13
N GLY A 164 -26.24 10.57 -3.94
CA GLY A 164 -27.59 10.21 -3.50
C GLY A 164 -27.81 8.71 -3.29
N LEU A 165 -26.76 7.95 -2.99
CA LEU A 165 -26.79 6.50 -2.81
C LEU A 165 -26.93 6.11 -1.34
N SER A 166 -27.85 5.19 -1.06
CA SER A 166 -28.00 4.55 0.25
C SER A 166 -27.07 3.35 0.43
N ASN A 167 -26.99 2.80 1.66
CA ASN A 167 -26.27 1.55 1.90
C ASN A 167 -26.83 0.38 1.08
N ALA A 168 -28.14 0.36 0.79
CA ALA A 168 -28.76 -0.66 -0.05
C ALA A 168 -28.31 -0.52 -1.52
N ASP A 169 -28.28 0.71 -2.04
CA ASP A 169 -27.80 0.99 -3.40
C ASP A 169 -26.32 0.58 -3.58
N ILE A 170 -25.51 0.77 -2.53
CA ILE A 170 -24.12 0.30 -2.52
C ILE A 170 -24.06 -1.23 -2.57
N ALA A 171 -24.88 -1.93 -1.80
CA ALA A 171 -24.94 -3.38 -1.82
C ALA A 171 -25.37 -3.92 -3.19
N ASP A 172 -26.37 -3.28 -3.81
CA ASP A 172 -26.84 -3.56 -5.17
C ASP A 172 -25.71 -3.38 -6.20
N LEU A 173 -24.96 -2.27 -6.12
CA LEU A 173 -23.79 -2.00 -6.97
C LEU A 173 -22.71 -3.08 -6.82
N VAL A 174 -22.35 -3.45 -5.59
CA VAL A 174 -21.33 -4.48 -5.33
C VAL A 174 -21.79 -5.84 -5.86
N ALA A 175 -23.06 -6.21 -5.66
CA ALA A 175 -23.64 -7.43 -6.22
C ALA A 175 -23.60 -7.42 -7.76
N TYR A 176 -23.91 -6.29 -8.38
CA TYR A 176 -23.80 -6.13 -9.84
C TYR A 176 -22.36 -6.29 -10.32
N PHE A 177 -21.38 -5.61 -9.72
CA PHE A 177 -19.98 -5.74 -10.11
C PHE A 177 -19.46 -7.17 -9.91
N ALA A 178 -19.87 -7.86 -8.85
CA ALA A 178 -19.56 -9.28 -8.67
C ALA A 178 -20.21 -10.16 -9.75
N SER A 179 -21.41 -9.83 -10.22
CA SER A 179 -22.12 -10.61 -11.24
C SER A 179 -21.50 -10.51 -12.65
N ILE A 180 -20.85 -9.39 -12.97
CA ILE A 180 -20.20 -9.17 -14.27
C ILE A 180 -18.70 -9.50 -14.26
N ALA A 181 -18.14 -9.74 -13.07
CA ALA A 181 -16.73 -10.03 -12.92
C ALA A 181 -16.35 -11.33 -13.66
N PRO A 182 -15.17 -11.36 -14.32
CA PRO A 182 -14.69 -12.57 -14.96
C PRO A 182 -14.38 -13.65 -13.92
N LYS A 183 -14.34 -14.92 -14.35
CA LYS A 183 -13.99 -16.04 -13.46
C LYS A 183 -12.52 -16.02 -13.02
N ALA A 184 -11.64 -15.49 -13.85
CA ALA A 184 -10.21 -15.40 -13.61
C ALA A 184 -9.60 -14.26 -14.45
N LEU A 185 -8.49 -13.72 -13.97
CA LEU A 185 -7.65 -12.75 -14.66
C LEU A 185 -6.20 -13.18 -14.58
N SER A 186 -5.41 -12.84 -15.58
CA SER A 186 -3.96 -12.95 -15.52
C SER A 186 -3.37 -11.91 -14.56
N ASP A 187 -2.15 -12.18 -14.10
CA ASP A 187 -1.41 -11.28 -13.21
C ASP A 187 -1.25 -9.86 -13.79
N LYS A 188 -1.07 -9.77 -15.11
CA LYS A 188 -0.95 -8.51 -15.85
C LYS A 188 -2.29 -7.77 -15.90
N GLU A 189 -3.41 -8.46 -16.12
CA GLU A 189 -4.73 -7.82 -16.14
C GLU A 189 -5.10 -7.24 -14.77
N VAL A 190 -4.81 -7.97 -13.68
CA VAL A 190 -5.01 -7.45 -12.32
C VAL A 190 -4.14 -6.21 -12.08
N PHE A 191 -2.88 -6.23 -12.50
CA PHE A 191 -2.01 -5.06 -12.42
C PHE A 191 -2.55 -3.86 -13.21
N LYS A 192 -3.04 -4.10 -14.43
CA LYS A 192 -3.59 -3.05 -15.30
C LYS A 192 -4.75 -2.33 -14.62
N ASN A 193 -5.70 -3.07 -14.07
CA ASN A 193 -6.80 -2.44 -13.36
C ASN A 193 -6.31 -1.70 -12.09
N ALA A 194 -5.49 -2.36 -11.27
CA ALA A 194 -5.14 -1.88 -9.94
C ALA A 194 -4.11 -0.74 -9.92
N CYS A 195 -3.16 -0.73 -10.85
CA CYS A 195 -1.92 0.05 -10.74
C CYS A 195 -1.63 0.94 -11.95
N GLU A 196 -1.96 0.50 -13.18
CA GLU A 196 -1.60 1.19 -14.44
C GLU A 196 -2.19 2.60 -14.54
N ARG A 197 -3.25 2.91 -13.78
CA ARG A 197 -3.79 4.27 -13.72
C ARG A 197 -2.74 5.30 -13.31
N CYS A 198 -1.77 4.92 -12.48
CA CYS A 198 -0.73 5.82 -11.99
C CYS A 198 0.69 5.35 -12.31
N HIS A 199 0.92 4.04 -12.49
CA HIS A 199 2.26 3.47 -12.57
C HIS A 199 2.57 2.86 -13.93
N SER A 200 3.71 3.24 -14.49
CA SER A 200 4.31 2.53 -15.62
C SER A 200 5.09 1.29 -15.17
N VAL A 201 5.25 0.36 -16.11
CA VAL A 201 6.18 -0.77 -16.05
C VAL A 201 6.94 -0.79 -17.37
N ASN A 202 7.85 0.17 -17.51
CA ASN A 202 8.61 0.45 -18.72
C ASN A 202 9.44 -0.75 -19.23
N TYR A 203 9.80 -1.70 -18.35
CA TYR A 203 10.59 -2.87 -18.76
C TYR A 203 9.72 -4.06 -19.21
N ASP A 204 8.40 -4.00 -19.06
CA ASP A 204 7.50 -5.00 -19.65
C ASP A 204 7.24 -4.71 -21.13
N LYS A 205 8.22 -5.02 -21.98
CA LYS A 205 8.11 -4.79 -23.44
C LYS A 205 7.32 -5.90 -24.17
N GLY A 206 6.45 -6.64 -23.48
CA GLY A 206 5.73 -7.79 -24.06
C GLY A 206 6.62 -9.02 -24.33
N GLN A 207 7.90 -8.94 -23.99
CA GLN A 207 8.91 -9.99 -24.16
C GLN A 207 8.62 -11.27 -23.37
N TYR A 208 7.65 -11.26 -22.46
CA TYR A 208 7.25 -12.41 -21.65
C TYR A 208 5.81 -12.90 -21.91
N ASP A 209 5.08 -12.23 -22.79
CA ASP A 209 3.75 -12.67 -23.21
C ASP A 209 3.87 -13.85 -24.19
N GLU A 210 4.96 -13.91 -24.97
CA GLU A 210 5.27 -15.02 -25.90
C GLU A 210 6.23 -16.09 -25.34
N TYR A 211 6.98 -15.81 -24.26
CA TYR A 211 8.08 -16.68 -23.80
C TYR A 211 7.63 -17.91 -23.01
N PHE A 212 6.42 -17.90 -22.43
CA PHE A 212 5.92 -18.95 -21.52
C PHE A 212 4.79 -19.79 -22.14
N GLY A 213 4.97 -20.26 -23.38
CA GLY A 213 3.99 -21.12 -24.04
C GLY A 213 4.44 -21.85 -25.31
N LYS A 214 5.72 -21.80 -25.68
CA LYS A 214 6.19 -22.41 -26.94
C LYS A 214 7.52 -23.13 -26.82
N GLU A 215 7.69 -24.16 -27.66
CA GLU A 215 8.90 -24.96 -27.77
C GLU A 215 10.14 -24.12 -28.09
N VAL A 216 11.27 -24.54 -27.55
CA VAL A 216 12.59 -23.94 -27.76
C VAL A 216 12.92 -23.96 -29.26
N GLY A 217 12.99 -22.80 -29.92
CA GLY A 217 13.40 -22.67 -31.32
C GLY A 217 12.52 -21.80 -32.22
N GLN A 218 11.35 -21.35 -31.77
CA GLN A 218 10.57 -20.35 -32.53
C GLN A 218 11.20 -18.95 -32.41
N LYS A 219 11.47 -18.31 -33.55
CA LYS A 219 11.85 -16.88 -33.62
C LYS A 219 10.70 -16.04 -33.07
N LEU A 220 10.87 -15.51 -31.87
CA LEU A 220 10.02 -14.47 -31.29
C LEU A 220 10.09 -13.22 -32.16
N LYS A 221 8.94 -12.62 -32.50
CA LYS A 221 8.95 -11.27 -33.08
C LYS A 221 9.33 -10.33 -31.94
N SER A 222 10.51 -9.72 -32.03
CA SER A 222 10.93 -8.73 -31.06
C SER A 222 9.95 -7.55 -31.13
N HIS A 223 9.05 -7.46 -30.17
CA HIS A 223 8.32 -6.23 -29.91
C HIS A 223 9.15 -5.43 -28.90
N TYR A 224 10.14 -4.67 -29.38
CA TYR A 224 10.72 -3.61 -28.55
C TYR A 224 9.71 -2.44 -28.48
N GLY A 225 8.59 -2.65 -27.79
CA GLY A 225 7.63 -1.59 -27.47
C GLY A 225 8.12 -0.71 -26.32
N GLU A 226 7.37 0.37 -26.03
CA GLU A 226 7.68 1.35 -24.97
C GLU A 226 7.47 0.83 -23.54
N GLY A 227 7.04 -0.42 -23.37
CA GLY A 227 6.63 -0.98 -22.08
C GLY A 227 5.18 -0.66 -21.73
N LEU A 228 4.69 -1.13 -20.57
CA LEU A 228 3.37 -0.76 -20.06
C LEU A 228 3.43 0.69 -19.53
N GLN A 229 2.60 1.58 -20.05
CA GLN A 229 2.61 2.99 -19.67
C GLN A 229 1.46 3.35 -18.74
N ALA A 230 1.72 4.23 -17.78
CA ALA A 230 0.68 4.77 -16.93
C ALA A 230 -0.39 5.49 -17.76
N LEU A 231 -1.67 5.29 -17.42
CA LEU A 231 -2.78 5.93 -18.13
C LEU A 231 -2.87 7.43 -17.83
N THR A 232 -2.51 7.82 -16.60
CA THR A 232 -2.48 9.22 -16.17
C THR A 232 -1.09 9.82 -16.38
N PRO A 233 -0.96 10.99 -17.01
CA PRO A 233 0.31 11.71 -17.08
C PRO A 233 0.93 11.96 -15.70
N SER A 234 2.24 11.81 -15.60
CA SER A 234 2.98 11.91 -14.32
C SER A 234 2.77 13.24 -13.59
N ASP A 235 2.63 14.34 -14.33
CA ASP A 235 2.42 15.68 -13.77
C ASP A 235 1.01 15.84 -13.18
N ASP A 236 0.00 15.19 -13.78
CA ASP A 236 -1.36 15.23 -13.25
C ASP A 236 -1.46 14.38 -11.98
N VAL A 237 -0.77 13.23 -11.93
CA VAL A 237 -0.60 12.46 -10.68
C VAL A 237 0.09 13.29 -9.61
N ALA A 238 1.13 14.05 -9.96
CA ALA A 238 1.84 14.90 -9.01
C ALA A 238 0.96 16.03 -8.45
N LYS A 239 0.14 16.68 -9.29
CA LYS A 239 -0.86 17.66 -8.82
C LYS A 239 -1.89 16.98 -7.91
N TYR A 240 -2.40 15.82 -8.35
CA TYR A 240 -3.46 15.09 -7.68
C TYR A 240 -3.04 14.53 -6.31
N LEU A 241 -1.91 13.84 -6.22
CA LEU A 241 -1.43 13.17 -4.99
C LEU A 241 -0.31 13.92 -4.27
N GLY A 242 0.27 14.95 -4.89
CA GLY A 242 1.35 15.76 -4.33
C GLY A 242 2.75 15.17 -4.58
N ALA A 243 2.84 14.09 -5.37
CA ALA A 243 4.10 13.44 -5.74
C ALA A 243 3.93 12.64 -7.03
N HIS A 244 5.01 12.51 -7.79
CA HIS A 244 5.05 11.63 -8.96
C HIS A 244 4.93 10.15 -8.54
N ALA A 245 4.23 9.36 -9.35
CA ALA A 245 4.22 7.92 -9.20
C ALA A 245 5.51 7.31 -9.80
N PRO A 246 6.25 6.47 -9.06
CA PRO A 246 7.43 5.81 -9.60
C PRO A 246 7.08 4.75 -10.65
N ASP A 247 8.00 4.50 -11.59
CA ASP A 247 7.99 3.29 -12.40
C ASP A 247 8.16 2.05 -11.51
N LEU A 248 7.41 0.99 -11.81
CA LEU A 248 7.39 -0.22 -10.98
C LEU A 248 8.22 -1.37 -11.55
N SER A 249 8.89 -1.20 -12.70
CA SER A 249 9.65 -2.26 -13.38
C SER A 249 10.63 -3.00 -12.49
N MET A 250 11.31 -2.27 -11.60
CA MET A 250 12.33 -2.82 -10.70
C MET A 250 11.92 -2.78 -9.23
N MET A 251 10.68 -2.41 -8.92
CA MET A 251 10.27 -2.18 -7.52
C MET A 251 10.35 -3.45 -6.68
N ILE A 252 10.12 -4.62 -7.28
CA ILE A 252 10.27 -5.93 -6.61
C ILE A 252 11.72 -6.17 -6.14
N ARG A 253 12.72 -5.68 -6.88
CA ARG A 253 14.14 -5.80 -6.52
C ARG A 253 14.54 -4.82 -5.43
N VAL A 254 13.83 -3.69 -5.33
CA VAL A 254 14.08 -2.64 -4.33
C VAL A 254 13.40 -2.96 -2.99
N LYS A 255 12.17 -3.46 -3.01
CA LYS A 255 11.35 -3.65 -1.80
C LYS A 255 11.17 -5.12 -1.38
N GLY A 256 11.45 -6.06 -2.28
CA GLY A 256 11.12 -7.47 -2.07
C GLY A 256 9.62 -7.76 -2.12
N ILE A 257 9.28 -9.05 -2.11
CA ILE A 257 7.91 -9.56 -2.13
C ILE A 257 7.15 -9.09 -0.89
N ASP A 258 7.69 -9.36 0.31
CA ASP A 258 7.03 -9.04 1.58
C ASP A 258 6.85 -7.53 1.78
N GLY A 259 7.84 -6.74 1.35
CA GLY A 259 7.78 -5.28 1.44
C GLY A 259 6.70 -4.70 0.52
N LEU A 260 6.54 -5.22 -0.70
CA LEU A 260 5.48 -4.81 -1.60
C LEU A 260 4.10 -5.26 -1.13
N ALA A 261 3.96 -6.52 -0.71
CA ALA A 261 2.70 -7.06 -0.19
C ALA A 261 2.17 -6.23 1.00
N LYS A 262 3.04 -5.88 1.95
CA LYS A 262 2.67 -5.00 3.07
C LYS A 262 2.26 -3.59 2.60
N PHE A 263 2.90 -3.08 1.56
CA PHE A 263 2.75 -1.69 1.14
C PHE A 263 1.50 -1.43 0.30
N ILE A 264 1.09 -2.33 -0.59
CA ILE A 264 -0.02 -2.10 -1.54
C ILE A 264 -1.34 -1.78 -0.82
N ASN A 265 -1.67 -2.56 0.22
CA ASN A 265 -2.90 -2.39 1.01
C ASN A 265 -2.71 -1.59 2.30
N ASN A 266 -1.46 -1.25 2.66
CA ASN A 266 -1.16 -0.36 3.79
C ASN A 266 -0.04 0.64 3.43
N PRO A 267 -0.27 1.55 2.47
CA PRO A 267 0.78 2.40 1.91
C PRO A 267 1.31 3.47 2.87
N GLN A 268 0.54 3.80 3.90
CA GLN A 268 0.98 4.70 4.97
C GLN A 268 2.17 4.06 5.72
N ASN A 269 2.19 2.72 5.87
CA ASN A 269 3.26 1.90 6.45
C ASN A 269 3.99 2.58 7.61
N VAL A 270 3.22 3.18 8.51
CA VAL A 270 3.72 4.01 9.59
C VAL A 270 4.29 3.11 10.69
N PRO A 271 5.51 3.36 11.18
CA PRO A 271 6.04 2.64 12.34
C PRO A 271 5.12 2.80 13.56
N LEU A 272 4.87 1.73 14.31
CA LEU A 272 3.97 1.76 15.46
C LEU A 272 4.40 2.80 16.52
N GLU A 273 5.70 2.99 16.69
CA GLU A 273 6.26 3.98 17.61
C GLU A 273 5.96 5.43 17.20
N ASP A 274 5.91 5.72 15.90
CA ASP A 274 5.59 7.07 15.42
C ASP A 274 4.10 7.39 15.62
N ILE A 275 3.23 6.38 15.51
CA ILE A 275 1.81 6.49 15.85
C ILE A 275 1.65 6.87 17.33
N LYS A 276 2.32 6.15 18.24
CA LYS A 276 2.27 6.42 19.68
C LYS A 276 2.76 7.84 20.01
N LYS A 277 3.89 8.26 19.42
CA LYS A 277 4.44 9.62 19.61
C LYS A 277 3.47 10.70 19.14
N ASN A 278 2.80 10.49 18.01
CA ASN A 278 1.86 11.48 17.50
C ASN A 278 0.58 11.59 18.35
N ILE A 279 0.08 10.49 18.93
CA ILE A 279 -1.04 10.55 19.90
C ILE A 279 -0.67 11.46 21.07
N ILE A 280 0.53 11.27 21.65
CA ILE A 280 1.01 12.12 22.75
C ILE A 280 1.12 13.58 22.29
N SER A 281 1.69 13.82 21.11
CA SER A 281 1.81 15.18 20.53
C SER A 281 0.46 15.85 20.34
N LYS A 282 -0.56 15.11 19.87
CA LYS A 282 -1.94 15.61 19.72
C LYS A 282 -2.52 16.02 21.07
N LEU A 283 -2.42 15.16 22.08
CA LEU A 283 -2.92 15.44 23.43
C LEU A 283 -2.25 16.68 24.05
N VAL A 284 -0.93 16.84 23.85
CA VAL A 284 -0.20 18.04 24.28
C VAL A 284 -0.74 19.28 23.59
N LYS A 285 -0.94 19.25 22.27
CA LYS A 285 -1.50 20.38 21.51
C LYS A 285 -2.91 20.74 21.97
N GLU A 286 -3.74 19.75 22.29
CA GLU A 286 -5.09 20.00 22.80
C GLU A 286 -5.05 20.66 24.18
N ALA A 287 -4.16 20.22 25.08
CA ALA A 287 -3.94 20.85 26.38
C ALA A 287 -3.42 22.28 26.24
N GLN A 288 -2.42 22.51 25.37
CA GLN A 288 -1.90 23.84 25.05
C GLN A 288 -2.99 24.75 24.52
N ASN A 289 -3.79 24.29 23.56
CA ASN A 289 -4.88 25.07 22.98
C ASN A 289 -5.97 25.41 24.01
N LYS A 290 -6.25 24.50 24.94
CA LYS A 290 -7.17 24.75 26.05
C LYS A 290 -6.65 25.84 26.98
N GLU A 291 -5.37 25.81 27.32
CA GLU A 291 -4.73 26.84 28.16
C GLU A 291 -4.66 28.19 27.45
N ILE A 292 -4.33 28.21 26.14
CA ILE A 292 -4.33 29.43 25.31
C ILE A 292 -5.74 30.05 25.26
N LYS A 293 -6.78 29.24 25.07
CA LYS A 293 -8.18 29.74 25.06
C LYS A 293 -8.64 30.28 26.41
N ALA A 294 -7.99 29.88 27.50
CA ALA A 294 -8.28 30.37 28.85
C ALA A 294 -7.49 31.65 29.20
N LEU A 295 -6.63 32.14 28.32
CA LEU A 295 -5.88 33.39 28.56
C LEU A 295 -6.83 34.61 28.61
N PRO A 296 -6.56 35.60 29.47
CA PRO A 296 -7.34 36.83 29.53
C PRO A 296 -7.31 37.59 28.19
N ALA A 297 -8.50 37.97 27.69
CA ALA A 297 -8.63 38.66 26.39
C ALA A 297 -8.10 40.11 26.38
N ASN A 298 -7.77 40.67 27.55
CA ASN A 298 -7.35 42.06 27.75
C ASN A 298 -5.83 42.25 27.91
N LEU A 299 -5.03 41.24 27.61
CA LEU A 299 -3.57 41.35 27.61
C LEU A 299 -3.10 42.21 26.43
N ASP A 300 -2.00 42.94 26.62
CA ASP A 300 -1.31 43.54 25.49
C ASP A 300 -0.70 42.46 24.59
N LYS A 301 -0.41 42.82 23.33
CA LYS A 301 0.06 41.86 22.33
C LYS A 301 1.38 41.18 22.73
N LYS A 302 2.30 41.91 23.36
CA LYS A 302 3.63 41.39 23.73
C LYS A 302 3.50 40.36 24.85
N ASP A 303 2.66 40.65 25.84
CA ASP A 303 2.38 39.75 26.96
C ASP A 303 1.57 38.52 26.53
N MET A 304 0.64 38.70 25.60
CA MET A 304 -0.09 37.60 24.96
C MET A 304 0.89 36.64 24.25
N ASP A 305 1.76 37.18 23.40
CA ASP A 305 2.74 36.39 22.65
C ASP A 305 3.72 35.66 23.60
N ALA A 306 4.17 36.32 24.67
CA ALA A 306 5.04 35.72 25.67
C ALA A 306 4.36 34.54 26.39
N LYS A 307 3.09 34.67 26.76
CA LYS A 307 2.31 33.60 27.40
C LYS A 307 2.04 32.45 26.44
N ILE A 308 1.66 32.73 25.19
CA ILE A 308 1.47 31.71 24.16
C ILE A 308 2.76 30.92 23.95
N ASN A 309 3.90 31.59 23.83
CA ASN A 309 5.20 30.94 23.66
C ASN A 309 5.56 30.05 24.86
N ALA A 310 5.30 30.52 26.09
CA ALA A 310 5.52 29.72 27.29
C ALA A 310 4.62 28.48 27.32
N ILE A 311 3.35 28.59 26.91
CA ILE A 311 2.43 27.45 26.83
C ILE A 311 2.86 26.47 25.74
N GLN A 312 3.26 26.96 24.58
CA GLN A 312 3.70 26.13 23.45
C GLN A 312 5.02 25.39 23.72
N ALA A 313 5.86 25.90 24.64
CA ALA A 313 7.07 25.22 25.10
C ALA A 313 6.80 24.04 26.05
N LYS A 314 5.59 23.96 26.65
CA LYS A 314 5.24 22.85 27.56
C LYS A 314 5.15 21.52 26.81
N THR A 315 5.69 20.49 27.45
CA THR A 315 5.81 19.12 26.97
C THR A 315 4.75 18.20 27.59
N ALA A 316 4.73 16.93 27.16
CA ALA A 316 3.86 15.92 27.77
C ALA A 316 4.08 15.78 29.29
N SER A 317 5.33 15.89 29.75
CA SER A 317 5.67 15.82 31.17
C SER A 317 5.05 16.95 31.98
N ASP A 318 5.03 18.18 31.43
CA ASP A 318 4.47 19.36 32.10
C ASP A 318 2.96 19.26 32.33
N TYR A 319 2.27 18.52 31.45
CA TYR A 319 0.84 18.24 31.57
C TYR A 319 0.53 16.88 32.22
N GLY A 320 1.55 16.10 32.61
CA GLY A 320 1.36 14.73 33.11
C GLY A 320 0.75 13.77 32.08
N ILE A 321 0.84 14.10 30.79
CA ILE A 321 0.28 13.30 29.70
C ILE A 321 1.15 12.07 29.46
N LYS A 322 0.51 10.90 29.49
CA LYS A 322 1.11 9.61 29.12
C LYS A 322 0.33 9.00 27.96
N LEU A 323 0.93 8.02 27.29
CA LEU A 323 0.21 7.23 26.29
C LEU A 323 -1.00 6.56 26.97
N PRO A 324 -2.24 6.79 26.49
CA PRO A 324 -3.42 6.17 27.07
C PRO A 324 -3.44 4.65 26.85
N ALA A 325 -4.27 3.93 27.60
CA ALA A 325 -4.48 2.50 27.38
C ALA A 325 -5.11 2.26 25.99
N ASN A 326 -4.63 1.25 25.25
CA ASN A 326 -5.11 0.95 23.90
C ASN A 326 -6.51 0.28 23.88
N THR A 327 -7.54 1.04 24.22
CA THR A 327 -8.92 0.54 24.31
C THR A 327 -9.61 0.39 22.95
N MET A 328 -8.99 0.86 21.86
CA MET A 328 -9.56 0.86 20.51
C MET A 328 -8.95 -0.22 19.58
N LYS A 329 -8.11 -1.10 20.12
CA LYS A 329 -7.48 -2.17 19.34
C LYS A 329 -8.49 -3.22 18.91
N ASP A 330 -8.35 -3.71 17.68
CA ASP A 330 -9.07 -4.89 17.21
C ASP A 330 -8.36 -6.18 17.63
N ALA A 331 -9.08 -7.31 17.54
CA ALA A 331 -8.56 -8.63 17.92
C ALA A 331 -7.30 -9.08 17.15
N TYR A 332 -7.05 -8.50 15.96
CA TYR A 332 -5.87 -8.83 15.14
C TYR A 332 -4.68 -7.89 15.39
N GLN A 333 -4.89 -6.77 16.09
CA GLN A 333 -3.86 -5.79 16.40
C GLN A 333 -3.08 -6.22 17.63
N SER A 334 -1.76 -6.04 17.60
CA SER A 334 -0.96 -6.22 18.81
C SER A 334 -1.28 -5.12 19.83
N GLU A 335 -0.99 -5.34 21.12
CA GLU A 335 -1.16 -4.31 22.16
C GLU A 335 -0.47 -2.98 21.80
N ASP A 336 0.67 -3.07 21.12
CA ASP A 336 1.46 -1.93 20.64
C ASP A 336 0.90 -1.20 19.42
N ASP A 337 -0.16 -1.71 18.78
CA ASP A 337 -0.74 -1.11 17.57
C ASP A 337 -1.88 -0.15 17.93
N TYR A 338 -1.53 1.14 18.00
CA TYR A 338 -2.45 2.24 18.32
C TYR A 338 -3.12 2.87 17.09
N THR A 339 -3.07 2.22 15.92
CA THR A 339 -3.55 2.80 14.64
C THR A 339 -5.00 3.27 14.73
N ASN A 340 -5.89 2.47 15.32
CA ASN A 340 -7.31 2.80 15.44
C ASN A 340 -7.54 4.04 16.31
N MET A 341 -6.80 4.15 17.42
CA MET A 341 -6.85 5.31 18.30
C MET A 341 -6.29 6.56 17.62
N ALA A 342 -5.15 6.45 16.94
CA ALA A 342 -4.59 7.58 16.20
C ALA A 342 -5.53 8.07 15.10
N LEU A 343 -6.25 7.15 14.44
CA LEU A 343 -7.25 7.52 13.44
C LEU A 343 -8.47 8.21 14.05
N SER A 344 -8.94 7.80 15.24
CA SER A 344 -10.09 8.41 15.89
C SER A 344 -9.77 9.80 16.46
N MET A 345 -8.53 10.02 16.87
CA MET A 345 -8.05 11.29 17.42
C MET A 345 -7.53 12.26 16.36
N ASP A 346 -7.57 11.88 15.08
CA ASP A 346 -6.91 12.62 14.00
C ASP A 346 -5.44 12.95 14.36
N ALA A 347 -4.73 11.90 14.77
CA ALA A 347 -3.34 11.91 15.19
C ALA A 347 -2.48 10.96 14.35
N MET A 348 -3.02 10.35 13.28
CA MET A 348 -2.18 9.54 12.39
C MET A 348 -1.07 10.39 11.78
N PRO A 349 0.19 9.93 11.80
CA PRO A 349 1.24 10.56 11.02
C PRO A 349 0.80 10.70 9.57
N ILE A 350 1.14 11.85 8.96
CA ILE A 350 0.89 12.09 7.54
C ILE A 350 1.64 11.00 6.78
N GLY A 351 0.88 10.04 6.26
CA GLY A 351 1.43 8.93 5.49
C GLY A 351 1.88 9.38 4.11
N LYS A 352 2.42 8.44 3.34
CA LYS A 352 2.79 8.69 1.95
C LYS A 352 1.56 9.02 1.11
N SER A 353 1.75 9.79 0.04
CA SER A 353 0.70 10.19 -0.91
C SER A 353 -0.03 9.03 -1.60
N MET A 354 0.47 7.80 -1.48
CA MET A 354 -0.13 6.65 -2.16
C MET A 354 -1.43 6.22 -1.46
N PRO A 355 -2.55 6.11 -2.22
CA PRO A 355 -3.82 5.59 -1.69
C PRO A 355 -3.75 4.09 -1.42
N ARG A 356 -4.50 3.63 -0.41
CA ARG A 356 -4.75 2.20 -0.18
C ARG A 356 -5.51 1.60 -1.35
N VAL A 357 -5.01 0.53 -1.94
CA VAL A 357 -5.57 -0.03 -3.19
C VAL A 357 -6.82 -0.88 -2.98
N GLY A 358 -6.91 -1.66 -1.89
CA GLY A 358 -8.11 -2.44 -1.58
C GLY A 358 -8.18 -3.85 -2.19
N LEU A 359 -7.04 -4.40 -2.59
CA LEU A 359 -6.96 -5.70 -3.25
C LEU A 359 -7.29 -6.86 -2.31
N THR A 360 -8.01 -7.86 -2.83
CA THR A 360 -8.04 -9.17 -2.17
C THR A 360 -6.62 -9.75 -2.02
N LYS A 361 -6.41 -10.70 -1.10
CA LYS A 361 -5.09 -11.33 -0.96
C LYS A 361 -4.62 -11.99 -2.26
N ALA A 362 -5.55 -12.61 -2.99
CA ALA A 362 -5.25 -13.22 -4.28
C ALA A 362 -4.81 -12.17 -5.30
N ALA A 363 -5.56 -11.08 -5.46
CA ALA A 363 -5.22 -10.02 -6.41
C ALA A 363 -3.88 -9.33 -6.08
N GLU A 364 -3.56 -9.14 -4.79
CA GLU A 364 -2.25 -8.63 -4.40
C GLU A 364 -1.11 -9.58 -4.80
N VAL A 365 -1.27 -10.89 -4.57
CA VAL A 365 -0.29 -11.89 -5.00
C VAL A 365 -0.09 -11.83 -6.50
N GLN A 366 -1.16 -11.67 -7.28
CA GLN A 366 -1.09 -11.51 -8.73
C GLN A 366 -0.32 -10.25 -9.14
N VAL A 367 -0.57 -9.10 -8.49
CA VAL A 367 0.23 -7.87 -8.71
C VAL A 367 1.70 -8.10 -8.43
N VAL A 368 2.03 -8.75 -7.31
CA VAL A 368 3.43 -9.03 -6.93
C VAL A 368 4.08 -10.02 -7.90
N ASN A 369 3.37 -11.05 -8.33
CA ASN A 369 3.86 -12.02 -9.32
C ASN A 369 4.17 -11.35 -10.65
N TYR A 370 3.29 -10.46 -11.14
CA TYR A 370 3.56 -9.69 -12.34
C TYR A 370 4.83 -8.83 -12.20
N LEU A 371 4.96 -8.09 -11.08
CA LEU A 371 6.16 -7.28 -10.82
C LEU A 371 7.43 -8.14 -10.70
N GLN A 372 7.34 -9.35 -10.12
CA GLN A 372 8.45 -10.30 -10.06
C GLN A 372 8.83 -10.82 -11.44
N LYS A 373 7.84 -11.17 -12.28
CA LYS A 373 8.05 -11.63 -13.65
C LYS A 373 8.80 -10.58 -14.48
N VAL A 374 8.49 -9.30 -14.29
CA VAL A 374 9.17 -8.21 -15.00
C VAL A 374 10.54 -7.89 -14.39
N GLY A 375 10.59 -7.61 -13.09
CA GLY A 375 11.81 -7.15 -12.42
C GLY A 375 12.84 -8.25 -12.14
N ASP A 376 12.46 -9.52 -12.28
CA ASP A 376 13.35 -10.68 -12.13
C ASP A 376 13.01 -11.81 -13.12
N SER A 377 12.89 -11.46 -14.39
CA SER A 377 12.48 -12.38 -15.46
C SER A 377 13.31 -13.63 -15.69
N LYS A 378 14.54 -13.66 -15.17
CA LYS A 378 15.46 -14.79 -15.28
C LYS A 378 15.63 -15.52 -13.96
N LYS A 379 14.74 -15.29 -12.98
CA LYS A 379 14.78 -15.89 -11.66
C LYS A 379 14.91 -17.41 -11.72
N ASP A 380 13.99 -18.10 -12.39
CA ASP A 380 13.99 -19.57 -12.43
C ASP A 380 15.26 -20.14 -13.09
N GLN A 381 15.74 -19.46 -14.14
CA GLN A 381 16.96 -19.84 -14.85
C GLN A 381 18.18 -19.62 -13.97
N ARG A 382 18.25 -18.50 -13.25
CA ARG A 382 19.32 -18.19 -12.30
C ARG A 382 19.31 -19.15 -11.11
N ASP A 383 18.14 -19.45 -10.55
CA ASP A 383 18.01 -20.32 -9.39
C ASP A 383 18.40 -21.77 -9.77
N SER A 384 17.93 -22.25 -10.94
CA SER A 384 18.35 -23.54 -11.50
C SER A 384 19.86 -23.61 -11.79
N LEU A 385 20.40 -22.56 -12.43
CA LEU A 385 21.84 -22.50 -12.74
C LEU A 385 22.69 -22.38 -11.48
N GLY A 386 22.24 -21.62 -10.48
CA GLY A 386 22.92 -21.44 -9.20
C GLY A 386 23.11 -22.77 -8.47
N ILE A 387 22.08 -23.62 -8.42
CA ILE A 387 22.18 -24.97 -7.83
C ILE A 387 23.22 -25.82 -8.57
N LYS A 388 23.21 -25.80 -9.91
CA LYS A 388 24.18 -26.53 -10.73
C LYS A 388 25.62 -26.05 -10.47
N ILE A 389 25.82 -24.74 -10.36
CA ILE A 389 27.13 -24.13 -10.06
C ILE A 389 27.60 -24.50 -8.65
N MET A 390 26.72 -24.46 -7.64
CA MET A 390 27.07 -24.87 -6.27
C MET A 390 27.53 -26.33 -6.23
N ILE A 391 26.82 -27.24 -6.90
CA ILE A 391 27.22 -28.66 -7.01
C ILE A 391 28.58 -28.79 -7.70
N PHE A 392 28.80 -28.08 -8.81
CA PHE A 392 30.07 -28.07 -9.51
C PHE A 392 31.23 -27.64 -8.60
N PHE A 393 31.06 -26.54 -7.86
CA PHE A 393 32.10 -26.06 -6.93
C PHE A 393 32.34 -27.00 -5.77
N ILE A 394 31.32 -27.69 -5.26
CA ILE A 394 31.49 -28.73 -4.23
C ILE A 394 32.37 -29.87 -4.78
N ILE A 395 32.06 -30.38 -5.98
CA ILE A 395 32.84 -31.45 -6.61
C ILE A 395 34.27 -30.98 -6.89
N LEU A 396 34.44 -29.79 -7.47
CA LEU A 396 35.74 -29.22 -7.77
C LEU A 396 36.57 -29.00 -6.49
N ALA A 397 35.96 -28.54 -5.41
CA ALA A 397 36.63 -28.36 -4.12
C ALA A 397 37.13 -29.70 -3.56
N ILE A 398 36.32 -30.77 -3.65
CA ILE A 398 36.73 -32.12 -3.25
C ILE A 398 37.92 -32.60 -4.10
N LEU A 399 37.84 -32.47 -5.43
CA LEU A 399 38.92 -32.90 -6.32
C LEU A 399 40.21 -32.10 -6.11
N ALA A 400 40.09 -30.77 -5.99
CA ALA A 400 41.22 -29.89 -5.70
C ALA A 400 41.85 -30.19 -4.34
N PHE A 401 41.04 -30.54 -3.34
CA PHE A 401 41.52 -30.95 -2.03
C PHE A 401 42.29 -32.28 -2.08
N ILE A 402 41.75 -33.30 -2.77
CA ILE A 402 42.44 -34.58 -2.99
C ILE A 402 43.75 -34.36 -3.76
N TRP A 403 43.73 -33.52 -4.80
CA TRP A 403 44.92 -33.18 -5.58
C TRP A 403 45.98 -32.46 -4.74
N LYS A 404 45.56 -31.50 -3.90
CA LYS A 404 46.46 -30.84 -2.94
C LYS A 404 47.12 -31.85 -2.02
N ILE A 405 46.34 -32.75 -1.39
CA ILE A 405 46.89 -33.79 -0.52
C ILE A 405 47.94 -34.61 -1.26
N LYS A 406 47.66 -34.99 -2.51
CA LYS A 406 48.58 -35.80 -3.33
C LYS A 406 49.89 -35.06 -3.64
N ILE A 407 49.83 -33.81 -4.11
CA ILE A 407 51.02 -33.04 -4.54
C ILE A 407 51.90 -32.63 -3.36
N TRP A 408 51.31 -32.26 -2.24
CA TRP A 408 52.04 -31.73 -1.09
C TRP A 408 52.46 -32.79 -0.08
N LYS A 409 52.16 -34.08 -0.36
CA LYS A 409 52.46 -35.22 0.51
C LYS A 409 53.96 -35.34 0.84
N ASP A 410 54.83 -34.96 -0.10
CA ASP A 410 56.28 -35.15 0.02
C ASP A 410 57.00 -33.91 0.59
N ILE A 411 56.28 -32.80 0.78
CA ILE A 411 56.83 -31.55 1.31
C ILE A 411 56.42 -31.36 2.78
N HIS A 412 55.25 -31.89 3.21
CA HIS A 412 54.65 -31.63 4.53
C HIS A 412 54.07 -32.84 5.25
#